data_AF-A0A3A9AWC3-F1
#
_entry.id   AF-A0A3A9AWC3-F1
#
_cell.length_a   1.000
_cell.length_b   1.000
_cell.length_c   1.000
_cell.angle_alpha   90.00
_cell.angle_beta   90.00
_cell.angle_gamma   90.00
#
_symmetry.space_group_name_H-M   'P 1'
#
loop_
_entity.id
_entity.type
_entity.pdbx_description
1 polymer ?
#
loop_
_entity_poly.entity_id
_entity_poly.type
_entity_poly.pdbx_seq_one_letter_code
_entity_poly.pdbx_strand_id
1 'polypeptide(L)'
;MVNQTKPWLIGANMLTIYKNSKLYQDIIAGNWEEELEVEKYEEVKELVANLTIRMEFAMLGASNPVMLRGRLPEQKEQLLFELDSIIHDIGEERLRNYRPNLRHL
;
A
#
# COMPACT_ATOMS: atom_id res chain seq x y z
N MET A 1 17.69 -2.75 2.06
CA MET A 1 17.44 -4.06 2.73
C MET A 1 16.67 -5.03 1.83
N VAL A 2 15.49 -4.67 1.31
CA VAL A 2 14.64 -5.56 0.50
C VAL A 2 15.33 -6.13 -0.75
N ASN A 3 16.09 -5.33 -1.50
CA ASN A 3 16.83 -5.81 -2.67
C ASN A 3 17.84 -6.96 -2.34
N GLN A 4 18.30 -7.07 -1.10
CA GLN A 4 19.27 -8.09 -0.69
C GLN A 4 18.60 -9.45 -0.40
N THR A 5 17.31 -9.46 -0.05
CA THR A 5 16.58 -10.71 0.24
C THR A 5 16.19 -11.46 -1.03
N LYS A 6 16.37 -10.84 -2.22
CA LYS A 6 16.08 -11.41 -3.54
C LYS A 6 14.72 -12.14 -3.64
N PRO A 7 13.63 -11.50 -3.18
CA PRO A 7 12.31 -12.10 -3.26
C PRO A 7 11.89 -12.33 -4.71
N TRP A 8 11.14 -13.39 -4.94
CA TRP A 8 10.42 -13.57 -6.20
C TRP A 8 9.18 -12.68 -6.28
N LEU A 9 8.52 -12.40 -5.15
CA LEU A 9 7.30 -11.60 -5.04
C LEU A 9 7.37 -10.71 -3.78
N ILE A 10 6.90 -9.48 -3.90
CA ILE A 10 6.54 -8.61 -2.77
C ILE A 10 5.05 -8.34 -2.86
N GLY A 11 4.34 -8.80 -1.83
CA GLY A 11 2.96 -8.44 -1.58
C GLY A 11 2.91 -7.24 -0.65
N ALA A 12 2.28 -6.14 -1.08
CA ALA A 12 2.00 -4.99 -0.23
C ALA A 12 0.50 -4.92 0.06
N ASN A 13 0.15 -4.77 1.34
CA ASN A 13 -1.22 -4.68 1.82
C ASN A 13 -1.34 -3.50 2.77
N MET A 14 -2.43 -2.73 2.64
CA MET A 14 -2.76 -1.68 3.59
C MET A 14 -3.25 -2.30 4.90
N LEU A 15 -2.74 -1.79 6.03
CA LEU A 15 -3.14 -2.26 7.35
C LEU A 15 -4.58 -1.85 7.65
N THR A 16 -5.41 -2.83 8.00
CA THR A 16 -6.82 -2.62 8.40
C THR A 16 -6.92 -2.64 9.92
N ILE A 17 -7.46 -1.57 10.51
CA ILE A 17 -7.62 -1.45 11.96
C ILE A 17 -8.94 -2.09 12.40
N TYR A 18 -8.85 -3.16 13.18
CA TYR A 18 -10.01 -3.81 13.81
C TYR A 18 -10.20 -3.31 15.24
N LYS A 19 -11.44 -3.01 15.64
CA LYS A 19 -11.77 -2.47 16.99
C LYS A 19 -11.35 -3.37 18.16
N ASN A 20 -11.24 -4.68 17.91
CA ASN A 20 -10.80 -5.67 18.89
C ASN A 20 -9.27 -5.93 18.86
N SER A 21 -8.52 -5.22 18.01
CA SER A 21 -7.06 -5.38 17.90
C SER A 21 -6.30 -4.60 18.97
N LYS A 22 -5.09 -5.07 19.31
CA LYS A 22 -4.17 -4.34 20.19
C LYS A 22 -3.81 -2.97 19.60
N LEU A 23 -3.62 -2.89 18.29
CA LEU A 23 -3.30 -1.65 17.59
C LEU A 23 -4.41 -0.60 17.74
N TYR A 24 -5.68 -1.00 17.73
CA TYR A 24 -6.78 -0.07 18.01
C TYR A 24 -6.70 0.49 19.43
N GLN A 25 -6.29 -0.31 20.43
CA GLN A 25 -6.06 0.20 21.79
C GLN A 25 -4.89 1.18 21.84
N ASP A 26 -3.83 0.95 21.06
CA ASP A 26 -2.67 1.84 20.98
C ASP A 26 -3.05 3.18 20.32
N ILE A 27 -3.94 3.18 19.33
CA ILE A 27 -4.55 4.41 18.76
C ILE A 27 -5.31 5.18 19.83
N ILE A 28 -6.22 4.52 20.56
CA ILE A 28 -7.03 5.17 21.59
C ILE A 28 -6.15 5.72 22.74
N ALA A 29 -5.04 5.04 23.04
CA ALA A 29 -4.07 5.49 24.03
C ALA A 29 -3.14 6.61 23.54
N GLY A 30 -3.20 7.00 22.25
CA GLY A 30 -2.31 7.98 21.65
C GLY A 30 -0.87 7.48 21.46
N ASN A 31 -0.64 6.16 21.54
CA ASN A 31 0.67 5.54 21.34
C ASN A 31 0.99 5.31 19.86
N TRP A 32 -0.02 5.40 18.99
CA TRP A 32 0.12 5.24 17.56
C TRP A 32 -0.90 6.15 16.84
N GLU A 33 -0.47 6.78 15.76
CA GLU A 33 -1.31 7.60 14.89
C GLU A 33 -1.38 6.93 13.53
N GLU A 34 -2.59 6.88 12.96
CA GLU A 34 -2.77 6.31 11.63
C GLU A 34 -2.32 7.29 10.56
N GLU A 35 -1.49 6.81 9.63
CA GLU A 35 -1.07 7.60 8.47
C GLU A 35 -2.26 7.87 7.53
N LEU A 36 -2.19 8.96 6.78
CA LEU A 36 -3.15 9.27 5.73
C LEU A 36 -3.15 8.16 4.66
N GLU A 37 -4.26 7.97 3.97
CA GLU A 37 -4.29 6.99 2.88
C GLU A 37 -3.35 7.38 1.74
N VAL A 38 -3.25 8.67 1.41
CA VAL A 38 -2.30 9.17 0.40
C VAL A 38 -0.85 8.89 0.80
N GLU A 39 -0.48 9.15 2.05
CA GLU A 39 0.87 8.90 2.56
C GLU A 39 1.27 7.43 2.38
N LYS A 40 0.35 6.48 2.62
CA LYS A 40 0.59 5.06 2.39
C LYS A 40 0.91 4.74 0.93
N TYR A 41 0.29 5.42 -0.04
CA TYR A 41 0.63 5.24 -1.45
C TYR A 41 1.95 5.91 -1.83
N GLU A 42 2.29 7.05 -1.22
CA GLU A 42 3.61 7.68 -1.39
C GLU A 42 4.74 6.77 -0.90
N GLU A 43 4.56 6.11 0.25
CA GLU A 43 5.51 5.11 0.77
C GLU A 43 5.66 3.91 -0.17
N VAL A 44 4.56 3.41 -0.71
CA VAL A 44 4.58 2.31 -1.70
C VAL A 44 5.30 2.74 -2.97
N LYS A 45 5.06 3.96 -3.45
CA LYS A 45 5.76 4.54 -4.61
C LYS A 45 7.25 4.61 -4.36
N GLU A 46 7.67 5.10 -3.19
CA GLU A 46 9.08 5.17 -2.81
C GLU A 46 9.71 3.77 -2.74
N LEU A 47 9.00 2.79 -2.19
CA LEU A 47 9.43 1.39 -2.20
C LEU A 47 9.67 0.89 -3.63
N VAL A 48 8.69 1.02 -4.52
CA VAL A 48 8.79 0.58 -5.92
C VAL A 48 9.92 1.31 -6.66
N ALA A 49 10.06 2.62 -6.43
CA ALA A 49 11.13 3.44 -7.02
C ALA A 49 12.53 2.95 -6.61
N ASN A 50 12.68 2.38 -5.41
CA ASN A 50 13.97 1.88 -4.92
C ASN A 50 14.18 0.37 -5.13
N LEU A 51 13.20 -0.37 -5.66
CA LEU A 51 13.40 -1.78 -6.05
C LEU A 51 14.22 -1.85 -7.35
N THR A 52 15.31 -2.63 -7.31
CA THR A 52 16.28 -2.74 -8.41
C THR A 52 16.52 -4.18 -8.89
N ILE A 53 15.88 -5.16 -8.25
CA ILE A 53 16.00 -6.58 -8.57
C ILE A 53 14.83 -7.05 -9.44
N ARG A 54 15.03 -8.15 -10.18
CA ARG A 54 13.94 -8.78 -10.95
C ARG A 54 12.98 -9.50 -10.02
N MET A 55 11.72 -9.09 -10.01
CA MET A 55 10.71 -9.63 -9.10
C MET A 55 9.28 -9.20 -9.49
N GLU A 56 8.27 -9.83 -8.92
CA GLU A 56 6.86 -9.46 -9.09
C GLU A 56 6.38 -8.59 -7.92
N PHE A 57 5.86 -7.39 -8.21
CA PHE A 57 5.20 -6.55 -7.20
C PHE A 57 3.69 -6.73 -7.29
N ALA A 58 3.02 -6.86 -6.14
CA ALA A 58 1.58 -7.09 -6.10
C ALA A 58 0.91 -6.43 -4.88
N MET A 59 -0.19 -5.72 -5.14
CA MET A 59 -1.09 -5.13 -4.16
C MET A 59 -2.51 -5.70 -4.36
N LEU A 60 -2.63 -7.02 -4.30
CA LEU A 60 -3.88 -7.71 -4.65
C LEU A 60 -4.75 -8.09 -3.43
N GLY A 61 -4.33 -7.70 -2.22
CA GLY A 61 -5.10 -7.98 -1.00
C GLY A 61 -6.42 -7.22 -0.97
N ALA A 62 -7.44 -7.82 -0.34
CA ALA A 62 -8.76 -7.20 -0.16
C ALA A 62 -8.71 -5.92 0.69
N SER A 63 -7.61 -5.67 1.40
CA SER A 63 -7.39 -4.44 2.16
C SER A 63 -6.95 -3.25 1.30
N ASN A 64 -6.59 -3.47 0.03
CA ASN A 64 -6.14 -2.41 -0.86
C ASN A 64 -7.33 -1.82 -1.63
N PRO A 65 -7.58 -0.50 -1.53
CA PRO A 65 -8.62 0.17 -2.33
C PRO A 65 -8.40 0.04 -3.84
N VAL A 66 -7.14 -0.02 -4.27
CA VAL A 66 -6.74 -0.18 -5.67
C VAL A 66 -5.79 -1.36 -5.79
N MET A 67 -6.09 -2.27 -6.72
CA MET A 67 -5.25 -3.42 -7.02
C MET A 67 -4.19 -3.06 -8.06
N LEU A 68 -2.93 -3.28 -7.73
CA LEU A 68 -1.78 -3.03 -8.61
C LEU A 68 -0.93 -4.29 -8.72
N ARG A 69 -0.34 -4.52 -9.90
CA ARG A 69 0.59 -5.62 -10.12
C ARG A 69 1.53 -5.31 -11.28
N GLY A 70 2.81 -5.65 -11.13
CA GLY A 70 3.77 -5.53 -12.23
C GLY A 70 5.09 -6.24 -11.96
N ARG A 71 5.74 -6.68 -13.02
CA ARG A 71 7.09 -7.24 -13.00
C ARG A 71 8.14 -6.15 -13.09
N LEU A 72 9.10 -6.19 -12.19
CA LEU A 72 10.24 -5.29 -12.19
C LEU A 72 11.46 -5.96 -12.86
N PRO A 73 12.27 -5.20 -13.62
CA PRO A 73 12.14 -3.78 -13.90
C PRO A 73 11.18 -3.44 -15.06
N GLU A 74 10.63 -4.42 -15.77
CA GLU A 74 9.95 -4.24 -17.06
C GLU A 74 8.73 -3.30 -17.00
N GLN A 75 8.00 -3.30 -15.89
CA GLN A 75 6.77 -2.54 -15.68
C GLN A 75 6.92 -1.47 -14.59
N LYS A 76 8.16 -1.11 -14.23
CA LYS A 76 8.42 -0.15 -13.14
C LYS A 76 7.78 1.20 -13.39
N GLU A 77 8.01 1.78 -14.56
CA GLU A 77 7.46 3.09 -14.93
C GLU A 77 5.93 3.09 -14.94
N GLN A 78 5.31 1.99 -15.38
CA GLN A 78 3.86 1.83 -15.35
C GLN A 78 3.33 1.81 -13.91
N LEU A 79 3.99 1.07 -13.02
CA LEU A 79 3.61 1.03 -11.60
C LEU A 79 3.75 2.41 -10.93
N LEU A 80 4.84 3.12 -11.21
CA LEU A 80 5.06 4.47 -10.67
C LEU A 80 4.01 5.46 -11.17
N PHE A 81 3.66 5.39 -12.46
CA PHE A 81 2.60 6.20 -13.04
C PHE A 81 1.23 5.91 -12.42
N GLU A 82 0.88 4.64 -12.24
CA GLU A 82 -0.40 4.27 -11.61
C GLU A 82 -0.48 4.74 -10.15
N LEU A 83 0.62 4.63 -9.39
CA LEU A 83 0.70 5.14 -8.03
C LEU A 83 0.56 6.66 -7.99
N ASP A 84 1.21 7.38 -8.92
CA ASP A 84 1.05 8.83 -9.05
C ASP A 84 -0.39 9.24 -9.38
N SER A 85 -1.06 8.52 -10.28
CA SER A 85 -2.48 8.76 -10.57
C SER A 85 -3.37 8.50 -9.36
N ILE A 86 -3.10 7.47 -8.55
CA ILE A 86 -3.87 7.23 -7.32
C ILE A 86 -3.72 8.39 -6.34
N ILE A 87 -2.47 8.83 -6.12
CA ILE A 87 -2.13 9.92 -5.20
C ILE A 87 -2.83 11.23 -5.64
N HIS A 88 -2.74 11.60 -6.91
CA HIS A 88 -3.23 12.88 -7.41
C HIS A 88 -4.72 12.89 -7.79
N ASP A 89 -5.21 11.83 -8.45
CA ASP A 89 -6.54 11.82 -9.07
C ASP A 89 -7.63 11.27 -8.12
N ILE A 90 -7.28 10.36 -7.22
CA ILE A 90 -8.22 9.83 -6.22
C ILE A 90 -8.16 10.67 -4.95
N GLY A 91 -6.96 10.86 -4.39
CA GLY A 91 -6.72 11.68 -3.21
C GLY A 91 -7.31 11.13 -1.91
N GLU A 92 -7.01 11.82 -0.81
CA GLU A 92 -7.24 11.33 0.55
C GLU A 92 -8.69 10.99 0.85
N GLU A 93 -9.61 11.94 0.62
CA GLU A 93 -11.01 11.79 1.01
C GLU A 93 -11.66 10.56 0.36
N ARG A 94 -11.40 10.34 -0.93
CA ARG A 94 -11.94 9.19 -1.66
C ARG A 94 -11.30 7.90 -1.20
N LEU A 95 -9.98 7.85 -1.05
CA LEU A 95 -9.26 6.69 -0.54
C LEU A 95 -9.78 6.27 0.85
N ARG A 96 -9.98 7.23 1.75
CA ARG A 96 -10.54 6.99 3.09
C ARG A 96 -11.96 6.44 3.03
N ASN A 97 -12.80 6.94 2.12
CA ASN A 97 -14.17 6.48 1.92
C ASN A 97 -14.28 5.08 1.30
N TYR A 98 -13.22 4.53 0.70
CA TYR A 98 -13.21 3.14 0.24
C TYR A 98 -13.10 2.14 1.39
N ARG A 99 -12.44 2.49 2.50
CA ARG A 99 -12.18 1.55 3.60
C ARG A 99 -13.43 0.89 4.21
N PRO A 100 -14.52 1.61 4.52
CA PRO A 100 -15.73 1.00 5.06
C PRO A 100 -16.42 0.03 4.08
N ASN A 101 -16.16 0.19 2.78
CA ASN A 101 -16.77 -0.60 1.72
C ASN A 101 -15.92 -1.82 1.31
N LEU A 102 -14.72 -1.97 1.86
CA LEU A 102 -13.90 -3.15 1.63
C LEU A 102 -14.60 -4.37 2.23
N ARG A 103 -14.77 -5.43 1.43
CA ARG A 103 -15.35 -6.67 1.90
C ARG A 103 -14.46 -7.25 2.99
N HIS A 104 -14.94 -7.16 4.23
CA HIS A 104 -14.33 -7.85 5.34
C HIS A 104 -14.54 -9.36 5.13
N LEU A 105 -13.44 -10.10 5.03
CA LEU A 105 -13.42 -11.56 5.10
C LEU A 105 -13.23 -12.00 6.55
#